data_AF-A0A3P7KZL5-F1
#
_entry.id   AF-A0A3P7KZL5-F1
#
_cell.length_a   1.000
_cell.length_b   1.000
_cell.length_c   1.000
_cell.angle_alpha   90.00
_cell.angle_beta   90.00
_cell.angle_gamma   90.00
#
_symmetry.space_group_name_H-M   'P 1'
#
loop_
_entity.id
_entity.type
_entity.pdbx_description
1 polymer ?
#
loop_
_entity_poly.entity_id
_entity_poly.type
_entity_poly.pdbx_seq_one_letter_code
_entity_poly.pdbx_strand_id
1 'polypeptide(L)'
;MYANVIPVTVANTAHQNAVSSFLHFFLFILIKVTQSYLACSVGLWGPSCQRRCDCENGANCDPETGACICPADLNFLLLLGYQGKRCEEECPPDRYGPNCTEKCLCQNGGRCDKDGKCKCLDGFAGEFCLRKCEEGKFGANCKFECNCKNGATCDAVNGRCLCAAGFTGPTCEDKCPDGFYGQNCTHMCDCLNNNK
;
A
#
# COMPACT_ATOMS: atom_id res chain seq x y z
N MET A 1 26.69 86.92 37.03
CA MET A 1 28.05 86.68 37.56
C MET A 1 28.08 85.30 38.22
N TYR A 2 29.21 84.63 38.08
CA TYR A 2 29.63 83.34 38.67
C TYR A 2 29.24 82.06 37.94
N ALA A 3 30.29 81.29 37.72
CA ALA A 3 30.43 80.07 36.96
C ALA A 3 30.66 78.86 37.88
N ASN A 4 30.63 77.67 37.25
CA ASN A 4 31.16 76.37 37.71
C ASN A 4 30.31 75.65 38.78
N VAL A 5 30.30 74.32 38.92
CA VAL A 5 31.17 73.24 38.43
C VAL A 5 30.31 71.95 38.35
N ILE A 6 30.66 71.03 37.45
CA ILE A 6 30.20 69.62 37.41
C ILE A 6 30.70 68.85 38.66
N PRO A 7 29.97 67.81 39.11
CA PRO A 7 30.67 66.54 39.35
C PRO A 7 30.01 65.38 38.60
N VAL A 8 30.85 64.67 37.86
CA VAL A 8 30.63 63.32 37.34
C VAL A 8 30.66 62.36 38.52
N THR A 9 29.85 61.28 38.46
CA THR A 9 29.73 60.06 39.32
C THR A 9 28.28 59.96 39.83
N VAL A 10 27.48 58.91 39.62
CA VAL A 10 27.69 57.48 39.39
C VAL A 10 26.53 56.98 38.52
N ALA A 11 26.79 56.55 37.29
CA ALA A 11 25.81 55.84 36.46
C ALA A 11 26.41 54.47 36.10
N ASN A 12 26.48 53.54 37.06
CA ASN A 12 27.23 52.29 36.84
C ASN A 12 26.78 51.08 37.67
N THR A 13 25.47 50.85 37.81
CA THR A 13 24.98 49.58 38.43
C THR A 13 23.71 49.00 37.80
N ALA A 14 22.80 49.82 37.26
CA ALA A 14 21.59 49.31 36.60
C ALA A 14 21.82 48.83 35.16
N HIS A 15 22.68 49.53 34.39
CA HIS A 15 22.97 49.16 33.00
C HIS A 15 23.83 47.88 32.93
N GLN A 16 24.80 47.69 33.84
CA GLN A 16 25.70 46.53 33.81
C GLN A 16 25.00 45.20 34.14
N ASN A 17 23.95 45.23 35.00
CA ASN A 17 23.19 44.03 35.36
C ASN A 17 22.18 43.60 34.29
N ALA A 18 21.67 44.54 33.50
CA ALA A 18 20.76 44.24 32.38
C ALA A 18 21.53 43.60 31.19
N VAL A 19 22.72 44.11 30.84
CA VAL A 19 23.52 43.49 29.74
C VAL A 19 23.97 42.08 30.10
N SER A 20 24.29 41.80 31.37
CA SER A 20 24.69 40.46 31.84
C SER A 20 23.56 39.43 31.74
N SER A 21 22.31 39.84 31.99
CA SER A 21 21.13 38.95 31.93
C SER A 21 20.66 38.71 30.48
N PHE A 22 20.72 39.73 29.62
CA PHE A 22 20.44 39.57 28.19
C PHE A 22 21.53 38.76 27.47
N LEU A 23 22.81 38.98 27.78
CA LEU A 23 23.90 38.17 27.21
C LEU A 23 23.79 36.70 27.61
N HIS A 24 23.39 36.37 28.86
CA HIS A 24 23.10 34.98 29.23
C HIS A 24 21.87 34.44 28.51
N PHE A 25 20.78 35.18 28.39
CA PHE A 25 19.59 34.70 27.68
C PHE A 25 19.85 34.46 26.18
N PHE A 26 20.59 35.35 25.52
CA PHE A 26 21.04 35.16 24.14
C PHE A 26 22.11 34.07 24.01
N LEU A 27 23.01 33.89 24.99
CA LEU A 27 23.96 32.78 25.02
C LEU A 27 23.24 31.45 25.29
N PHE A 28 22.17 31.39 26.09
CA PHE A 28 21.32 30.22 26.26
C PHE A 28 20.50 29.93 25.00
N ILE A 29 20.05 30.96 24.28
CA ILE A 29 19.40 30.79 22.96
C ILE A 29 20.44 30.32 21.93
N LEU A 30 21.68 30.83 21.92
CA LEU A 30 22.75 30.39 21.01
C LEU A 30 23.33 29.03 21.40
N ILE A 31 23.40 28.67 22.68
CA ILE A 31 23.76 27.33 23.19
C ILE A 31 22.64 26.34 22.87
N LYS A 32 21.36 26.73 22.98
CA LYS A 32 20.24 25.91 22.46
C LYS A 32 20.25 25.83 20.92
N VAL A 33 20.60 26.90 20.21
CA VAL A 33 20.66 26.93 18.74
C VAL A 33 21.90 26.21 18.20
N THR A 34 22.95 25.98 19.00
CA THR A 34 24.12 25.18 18.60
C THR A 34 24.11 23.75 19.12
N GLN A 35 23.21 23.39 20.05
CA GLN A 35 23.08 22.03 20.58
C GLN A 35 21.87 21.24 20.06
N SER A 36 20.99 21.88 19.27
CA SER A 36 19.82 21.23 18.66
C SER A 36 20.02 20.77 17.21
N TYR A 37 21.20 20.97 16.61
CA TYR A 37 21.39 20.79 15.15
C TYR A 37 22.06 19.49 14.70
N LEU A 38 22.34 18.55 15.60
CA LEU A 38 22.70 17.20 15.18
C LEU A 38 21.46 16.30 15.28
N ALA A 39 20.55 16.44 14.31
CA ALA A 39 19.56 15.40 14.09
C ALA A 39 20.32 14.07 13.94
N CYS A 40 19.89 13.04 14.67
CA CYS A 40 20.56 11.76 14.62
C CYS A 40 20.61 11.23 13.18
N SER A 41 21.73 10.61 12.80
CA SER A 41 21.81 9.90 11.52
C SER A 41 20.73 8.82 11.45
N VAL A 42 20.30 8.47 10.24
CA VAL A 42 19.28 7.43 9.99
C VAL A 42 19.62 6.17 10.79
N GLY A 43 18.63 5.64 11.52
CA GLY A 43 18.78 4.45 12.36
C GLY A 43 19.26 4.72 13.79
N LEU A 44 19.41 5.98 14.22
CA LEU A 44 19.82 6.36 15.57
C LEU A 44 18.84 7.34 16.23
N TRP A 45 18.76 7.33 17.57
CA TRP A 45 17.88 8.21 18.34
C TRP A 45 18.41 8.53 19.76
N GLY A 46 17.75 9.47 20.43
CA GLY A 46 17.96 9.86 21.83
C GLY A 46 19.05 10.91 22.04
N PRO A 47 19.27 11.35 23.29
CA PRO A 47 20.31 12.34 23.60
C PRO A 47 21.68 11.76 23.23
N SER A 48 22.40 12.44 22.33
CA SER A 48 23.69 12.02 21.76
C SER A 48 23.65 10.90 20.71
N CYS A 49 22.49 10.49 20.22
CA CYS A 49 22.36 9.56 19.07
C CYS A 49 23.08 8.20 19.24
N GLN A 50 23.19 7.72 20.47
CA GLN A 50 23.86 6.45 20.78
C GLN A 50 22.92 5.25 20.75
N ARG A 51 21.60 5.48 20.68
CA ARG A 51 20.61 4.41 20.65
C ARG A 51 20.28 4.07 19.21
N ARG A 52 20.19 2.78 18.89
CA ARG A 52 19.78 2.29 17.57
C ARG A 52 18.26 2.18 17.51
N CYS A 53 17.66 2.48 16.36
CA CYS A 53 16.27 2.18 16.09
C CYS A 53 16.02 0.67 16.15
N ASP A 54 14.94 0.27 16.82
CA ASP A 54 14.49 -1.11 16.90
C ASP A 54 13.21 -1.29 16.08
N CYS A 55 13.36 -1.27 14.76
CA CYS A 55 12.27 -1.35 13.79
C CYS A 55 12.55 -2.44 12.75
N GLU A 56 11.49 -3.06 12.24
CA GLU A 56 11.50 -4.09 11.21
C GLU A 56 11.24 -3.49 9.81
N ASN A 57 11.34 -4.33 8.78
CA ASN A 57 11.05 -4.00 7.39
C ASN A 57 11.83 -2.80 6.81
N GLY A 58 12.91 -2.37 7.48
CA GLY A 58 13.73 -1.24 7.07
C GLY A 58 13.19 0.12 7.54
N ALA A 59 12.24 0.14 8.47
CA ALA A 59 11.71 1.37 9.04
C ALA A 59 12.76 2.14 9.86
N ASN A 60 12.70 3.46 9.76
CA ASN A 60 13.46 4.36 10.62
C ASN A 60 12.62 4.73 11.85
N CYS A 61 13.27 5.30 12.86
CA CYS A 61 12.61 5.80 14.05
C CYS A 61 12.75 7.31 14.21
N ASP A 62 11.83 7.88 14.97
CA ASP A 62 11.89 9.27 15.41
C ASP A 62 13.18 9.51 16.22
N PRO A 63 13.99 10.52 15.87
CA PRO A 63 15.32 10.71 16.45
C PRO A 63 15.28 11.17 17.91
N GLU A 64 14.15 11.64 18.43
CA GLU A 64 14.03 12.06 19.83
C GLU A 64 13.51 10.93 20.71
N THR A 65 12.45 10.25 20.26
CA THR A 65 11.68 9.27 21.04
C THR A 65 12.05 7.82 20.76
N GLY A 66 12.64 7.53 19.60
CA GLY A 66 12.93 6.17 19.15
C GLY A 66 11.72 5.39 18.65
N ALA A 67 10.54 6.03 18.55
CA ALA A 67 9.34 5.39 18.02
C ALA A 67 9.48 5.11 16.52
N CYS A 68 9.14 3.91 16.07
CA CYS A 68 9.22 3.55 14.66
C CYS A 68 8.21 4.35 13.83
N ILE A 69 8.66 4.81 12.66
CA ILE A 69 7.85 5.58 11.73
C ILE A 69 7.56 4.69 10.52
N CYS A 70 6.33 4.17 10.47
CA CYS A 70 5.81 3.40 9.33
C CYS A 70 5.02 4.38 8.45
N PRO A 71 5.52 4.97 7.34
CA PRO A 71 6.72 4.70 6.55
C PRO A 71 7.81 5.79 6.70
N ALA A 72 9.08 5.46 6.41
CA ALA A 72 10.21 6.30 6.81
C ALA A 72 10.52 7.54 5.95
N ASP A 73 10.18 7.61 4.65
CA ASP A 73 10.39 8.84 3.85
C ASP A 73 9.77 8.71 2.44
N LEU A 74 9.44 9.84 1.81
CA LEU A 74 8.97 9.97 0.41
C LEU A 74 10.04 9.60 -0.63
N ASN A 75 11.31 9.47 -0.22
CA ASN A 75 12.42 9.04 -1.10
C ASN A 75 12.65 7.52 -1.12
N PHE A 76 11.90 6.73 -0.32
CA PHE A 76 12.04 5.27 -0.31
C PHE A 76 10.66 4.60 -0.26
N LEU A 77 10.14 4.28 -1.45
CA LEU A 77 8.88 3.56 -1.74
C LEU A 77 8.68 2.19 -1.05
N LEU A 78 9.56 1.78 -0.13
CA LEU A 78 9.66 0.40 0.36
C LEU A 78 8.89 0.09 1.65
N LEU A 79 8.24 1.08 2.30
CA LEU A 79 7.55 0.87 3.59
C LEU A 79 6.04 1.12 3.58
N LEU A 80 5.45 1.41 2.42
CA LEU A 80 4.00 1.40 2.30
C LEU A 80 3.52 -0.04 2.50
N GLY A 81 2.47 -0.24 3.31
CA GLY A 81 1.92 -1.57 3.55
C GLY A 81 2.28 -2.21 4.89
N TYR A 82 2.92 -1.51 5.82
CA TYR A 82 3.23 -2.01 7.16
C TYR A 82 2.77 -1.09 8.29
N GLN A 83 2.44 -1.68 9.43
CA GLN A 83 2.06 -1.04 10.69
C GLN A 83 2.65 -1.83 11.88
N GLY A 84 2.30 -1.42 13.10
CA GLY A 84 2.81 -2.03 14.34
C GLY A 84 3.85 -1.16 15.03
N LYS A 85 4.21 -1.52 16.26
CA LYS A 85 5.14 -0.72 17.07
C LYS A 85 6.56 -0.71 16.48
N ARG A 86 6.91 -1.78 15.77
CA ARG A 86 8.20 -1.97 15.10
C ARG A 86 8.01 -2.03 13.57
N CYS A 87 6.85 -1.66 13.03
CA CYS A 87 6.50 -1.82 11.61
C CYS A 87 6.59 -3.28 11.10
N GLU A 88 6.29 -4.24 11.96
CA GLU A 88 6.44 -5.67 11.71
C GLU A 88 5.20 -6.33 11.06
N GLU A 89 4.05 -5.65 11.08
CA GLU A 89 2.78 -6.20 10.63
C GLU A 89 2.43 -5.66 9.24
N GLU A 90 2.04 -6.54 8.31
CA GLU A 90 1.45 -6.12 7.03
C GLU A 90 0.09 -5.43 7.25
N CYS A 91 -0.28 -4.52 6.35
CA CYS A 91 -1.61 -3.92 6.39
C CYS A 91 -2.71 -4.98 6.28
N PRO A 92 -3.85 -4.78 6.97
CA PRO A 92 -5.00 -5.65 6.79
C PRO A 92 -5.48 -5.59 5.33
N PRO A 93 -6.14 -6.64 4.80
CA PRO A 93 -6.49 -6.73 3.38
C PRO A 93 -7.37 -5.60 2.83
N ASP A 94 -8.06 -4.86 3.71
CA ASP A 94 -8.96 -3.76 3.39
C ASP A 94 -8.32 -2.38 3.57
N ARG A 95 -7.00 -2.29 3.82
CA ARG A 95 -6.29 -1.02 3.98
C ARG A 95 -4.92 -0.99 3.31
N TYR A 96 -4.44 0.22 3.05
CA TYR A 96 -3.14 0.46 2.42
C TYR A 96 -2.54 1.81 2.86
N GLY A 97 -1.38 2.16 2.29
CA GLY A 97 -0.74 3.45 2.52
C GLY A 97 0.04 3.55 3.83
N PRO A 98 0.45 4.76 4.22
CA PRO A 98 1.14 5.04 5.47
C PRO A 98 0.33 4.60 6.69
N ASN A 99 0.91 3.83 7.62
CA ASN A 99 0.23 3.32 8.81
C ASN A 99 -1.11 2.60 8.54
N CYS A 100 -1.34 2.11 7.32
CA CYS A 100 -2.58 1.44 6.92
C CYS A 100 -3.85 2.27 7.17
N THR A 101 -3.79 3.60 7.06
CA THR A 101 -4.96 4.45 7.33
C THR A 101 -5.94 4.50 6.16
N GLU A 102 -5.45 4.29 4.94
CA GLU A 102 -6.25 4.40 3.73
C GLU A 102 -7.09 3.15 3.51
N LYS A 103 -8.37 3.33 3.12
CA LYS A 103 -9.28 2.21 2.88
C LYS A 103 -9.19 1.72 1.45
N CYS A 104 -9.07 0.41 1.28
CA CYS A 104 -9.12 -0.26 0.00
C CYS A 104 -10.49 -0.09 -0.67
N LEU A 105 -10.50 0.33 -1.94
CA LEU A 105 -11.73 0.53 -2.72
C LEU A 105 -12.11 -0.68 -3.58
N CYS A 106 -11.27 -1.72 -3.60
CA CYS A 106 -11.47 -2.92 -4.41
C CYS A 106 -12.76 -3.64 -4.06
N GLN A 107 -13.45 -4.13 -5.09
CA GLN A 107 -14.72 -4.84 -4.99
C GLN A 107 -14.56 -6.31 -5.39
N ASN A 108 -15.62 -7.09 -5.23
CA ASN A 108 -15.67 -8.51 -5.63
C ASN A 108 -14.52 -9.36 -5.05
N GLY A 109 -14.14 -9.08 -3.80
CA GLY A 109 -13.06 -9.79 -3.11
C GLY A 109 -11.64 -9.44 -3.58
N GLY A 110 -11.49 -8.43 -4.45
CA GLY A 110 -10.18 -7.89 -4.81
C GLY A 110 -9.45 -7.30 -3.61
N ARG A 111 -8.11 -7.33 -3.66
CA ARG A 111 -7.23 -6.76 -2.63
C ARG A 111 -6.37 -5.67 -3.23
N CYS A 112 -6.14 -4.58 -2.51
CA CYS A 112 -5.22 -3.55 -2.97
C CYS A 112 -3.78 -3.90 -2.59
N ASP A 113 -2.84 -3.41 -3.39
CA ASP A 113 -1.45 -3.31 -2.98
C ASP A 113 -1.23 -2.11 -2.06
N LYS A 114 0.03 -1.90 -1.68
CA LYS A 114 0.47 -0.82 -0.80
C LYS A 114 0.17 0.59 -1.33
N ASP A 115 -0.02 0.74 -2.64
CA ASP A 115 -0.34 2.01 -3.30
C ASP A 115 -1.87 2.18 -3.51
N GLY A 116 -2.67 1.19 -3.09
CA GLY A 116 -4.13 1.19 -3.24
C GLY A 116 -4.62 0.58 -4.54
N LYS A 117 -3.73 0.07 -5.41
CA LYS A 117 -4.14 -0.50 -6.70
C LYS A 117 -4.69 -1.90 -6.53
N CYS A 118 -5.83 -2.16 -7.15
CA CYS A 118 -6.50 -3.43 -6.98
C CYS A 118 -5.88 -4.57 -7.78
N LYS A 119 -5.66 -5.68 -7.09
CA LYS A 119 -5.46 -7.02 -7.65
C LYS A 119 -6.81 -7.74 -7.62
N CYS A 120 -7.40 -7.87 -8.80
CA CYS A 120 -8.70 -8.52 -8.97
C CYS A 120 -8.58 -10.04 -8.86
N LEU A 121 -9.61 -10.66 -8.29
CA LEU A 121 -9.82 -12.09 -8.40
C LEU A 121 -10.18 -12.47 -9.84
N ASP A 122 -10.00 -13.75 -10.14
CA ASP A 122 -10.38 -14.32 -11.43
C ASP A 122 -11.87 -14.08 -11.73
N GLY A 123 -12.17 -13.74 -12.98
CA GLY A 123 -13.53 -13.38 -13.41
C GLY A 123 -13.87 -11.89 -13.29
N PHE A 124 -12.95 -11.07 -12.76
CA PHE A 124 -13.15 -9.63 -12.60
C PHE A 124 -11.98 -8.79 -13.14
N ALA A 125 -12.28 -7.55 -13.52
CA ALA A 125 -11.35 -6.57 -14.06
C ALA A 125 -11.75 -5.12 -13.75
N GLY A 126 -10.87 -4.21 -14.14
CA GLY A 126 -11.02 -2.76 -13.95
C GLY A 126 -10.30 -2.29 -12.69
N GLU A 127 -10.15 -0.97 -12.57
CA GLU A 127 -9.38 -0.30 -11.51
C GLU A 127 -9.81 -0.73 -10.10
N PHE A 128 -11.11 -0.96 -9.89
CA PHE A 128 -11.69 -1.39 -8.61
C PHE A 128 -12.28 -2.80 -8.64
N CYS A 129 -11.95 -3.61 -9.65
CA CYS A 129 -12.47 -4.97 -9.82
C CYS A 129 -14.00 -5.09 -9.92
N LEU A 130 -14.66 -4.02 -10.36
CA LEU A 130 -16.12 -3.95 -10.47
C LEU A 130 -16.68 -4.70 -11.68
N ARG A 131 -15.88 -4.80 -12.76
CA ARG A 131 -16.35 -5.34 -14.05
C ARG A 131 -16.14 -6.85 -14.07
N LYS A 132 -17.19 -7.63 -14.31
CA LYS A 132 -17.07 -9.06 -14.64
C LYS A 132 -16.42 -9.22 -16.02
N CYS A 133 -15.75 -10.34 -16.26
CA CYS A 133 -15.23 -10.63 -17.59
C CYS A 133 -16.37 -10.72 -18.60
N GLU A 134 -16.12 -10.11 -19.76
CA GLU A 134 -16.94 -10.26 -20.95
C GLU A 134 -16.87 -11.70 -21.45
N GLU A 135 -17.91 -12.14 -22.15
CA GLU A 135 -17.96 -13.47 -22.74
C GLU A 135 -16.73 -13.72 -23.63
N GLY A 136 -16.15 -14.91 -23.50
CA GLY A 136 -14.93 -15.28 -24.22
C GLY A 136 -13.62 -14.87 -23.54
N LYS A 137 -13.66 -14.27 -22.34
CA LYS A 137 -12.46 -13.97 -21.55
C LYS A 137 -12.53 -14.52 -20.13
N PHE A 138 -11.36 -14.80 -19.54
CA PHE A 138 -11.27 -15.35 -18.19
C PHE A 138 -10.01 -14.92 -17.42
N GLY A 139 -10.00 -15.27 -16.14
CA GLY A 139 -8.90 -15.04 -15.20
C GLY A 139 -8.83 -13.61 -14.66
N ALA A 140 -7.82 -13.34 -13.84
CA ALA A 140 -7.64 -12.04 -13.21
C ALA A 140 -7.42 -10.93 -14.25
N ASN A 141 -8.19 -9.85 -14.12
CA ASN A 141 -8.25 -8.77 -15.08
C ASN A 141 -8.69 -9.19 -16.50
N CYS A 142 -9.31 -10.36 -16.64
CA CYS A 142 -9.83 -10.89 -17.92
C CYS A 142 -8.77 -10.91 -19.02
N LYS A 143 -7.53 -11.25 -18.64
CA LYS A 143 -6.36 -11.19 -19.52
C LYS A 143 -6.28 -12.35 -20.50
N PHE A 144 -7.00 -13.44 -20.23
CA PHE A 144 -6.95 -14.64 -21.06
C PHE A 144 -8.19 -14.76 -21.93
N GLU A 145 -8.03 -15.29 -23.13
CA GLU A 145 -9.11 -15.58 -24.06
C GLU A 145 -9.51 -17.05 -23.99
N CYS A 146 -10.80 -17.32 -24.02
CA CYS A 146 -11.34 -18.67 -24.04
C CYS A 146 -11.17 -19.28 -25.44
N ASN A 147 -10.74 -20.54 -25.50
CA ASN A 147 -10.58 -21.26 -26.78
C ASN A 147 -11.77 -22.16 -27.12
N CYS A 148 -12.94 -21.91 -26.54
CA CYS A 148 -14.13 -22.74 -26.73
C CYS A 148 -14.64 -22.66 -28.17
N LYS A 149 -15.10 -23.79 -28.71
CA LYS A 149 -15.58 -23.93 -30.10
C LYS A 149 -17.08 -24.20 -30.13
N ASN A 150 -17.64 -24.16 -31.33
CA ASN A 150 -19.00 -24.64 -31.63
C ASN A 150 -20.11 -24.01 -30.76
N GLY A 151 -19.99 -22.70 -30.48
CA GLY A 151 -21.00 -21.96 -29.70
C GLY A 151 -21.00 -22.28 -28.19
N ALA A 152 -19.92 -22.90 -27.70
CA ALA A 152 -19.72 -23.10 -26.27
C ALA A 152 -19.46 -21.78 -25.53
N THR A 153 -19.93 -21.72 -24.30
CA THR A 153 -19.63 -20.61 -23.38
C THR A 153 -18.42 -20.96 -22.52
N CYS A 154 -17.77 -19.97 -21.91
CA CYS A 154 -16.65 -20.22 -21.01
C CYS A 154 -16.86 -19.61 -19.63
N ASP A 155 -16.34 -20.30 -18.62
CA ASP A 155 -16.30 -19.83 -17.25
C ASP A 155 -15.28 -18.67 -17.13
N ALA A 156 -15.75 -17.51 -16.66
CA ALA A 156 -14.93 -16.31 -16.53
C ALA A 156 -13.81 -16.43 -15.48
N VAL A 157 -13.90 -17.38 -14.54
CA VAL A 157 -12.90 -17.60 -13.50
C VAL A 157 -11.75 -18.44 -14.07
N ASN A 158 -12.07 -19.62 -14.60
CA ASN A 158 -11.05 -20.62 -14.94
C ASN A 158 -10.92 -20.93 -16.45
N GLY A 159 -11.77 -20.36 -17.30
CA GLY A 159 -11.73 -20.52 -18.75
C GLY A 159 -12.28 -21.86 -19.26
N ARG A 160 -12.86 -22.69 -18.38
CA ARG A 160 -13.44 -23.99 -18.77
C ARG A 160 -14.64 -23.78 -19.69
N CYS A 161 -14.70 -24.58 -20.75
CA CYS A 161 -15.79 -24.54 -21.71
C CYS A 161 -16.99 -25.33 -21.21
N LEU A 162 -18.18 -24.75 -21.38
CA LEU A 162 -19.46 -25.42 -21.28
C LEU A 162 -19.99 -25.65 -22.69
N CYS A 163 -19.98 -26.90 -23.13
CA CYS A 163 -20.32 -27.25 -24.50
C CYS A 163 -21.82 -27.09 -24.78
N ALA A 164 -22.12 -26.57 -25.97
CA ALA A 164 -23.46 -26.62 -26.52
C ALA A 164 -23.89 -28.09 -26.75
N ALA A 165 -25.20 -28.33 -26.81
CA ALA A 165 -25.71 -29.67 -27.07
C ALA A 165 -25.19 -30.21 -28.41
N GLY A 166 -24.78 -31.48 -28.43
CA GLY A 166 -24.17 -32.11 -29.61
C GLY A 166 -22.64 -32.00 -29.69
N PHE A 167 -21.98 -31.34 -28.73
CA PHE A 167 -20.52 -31.22 -28.66
C PHE A 167 -19.96 -31.65 -27.30
N THR A 168 -18.69 -32.06 -27.30
CA THR A 168 -17.94 -32.52 -26.12
C THR A 168 -16.44 -32.21 -26.27
N GLY A 169 -15.65 -32.58 -25.26
CA GLY A 169 -14.22 -32.30 -25.19
C GLY A 169 -13.90 -31.04 -24.37
N PRO A 170 -12.62 -30.81 -24.05
CA PRO A 170 -12.19 -29.70 -23.21
C PRO A 170 -12.41 -28.33 -23.83
N THR A 171 -12.41 -28.22 -25.17
CA THR A 171 -12.71 -26.98 -25.90
C THR A 171 -13.98 -27.07 -26.73
N CYS A 172 -14.77 -28.14 -26.56
CA CYS A 172 -16.01 -28.40 -27.30
C CYS A 172 -15.82 -28.54 -28.81
N GLU A 173 -14.63 -28.98 -29.23
CA GLU A 173 -14.27 -29.19 -30.64
C GLU A 173 -14.92 -30.45 -31.23
N ASP A 174 -15.19 -31.45 -30.40
CA ASP A 174 -15.67 -32.76 -30.83
C ASP A 174 -17.19 -32.80 -30.87
N LYS A 175 -17.75 -33.44 -31.90
CA LYS A 175 -19.18 -33.78 -31.92
C LYS A 175 -19.45 -34.93 -30.96
N CYS A 176 -20.69 -35.06 -30.51
CA CYS A 176 -21.10 -36.24 -29.75
C CYS A 176 -20.78 -37.53 -30.54
N PRO A 177 -20.29 -38.58 -29.85
CA PRO A 177 -20.13 -39.90 -30.45
C PRO A 177 -21.44 -40.41 -31.04
N ASP A 178 -21.33 -41.26 -32.05
CA ASP A 178 -22.51 -41.85 -32.69
C ASP A 178 -23.41 -42.55 -31.66
N GLY A 179 -24.71 -42.27 -31.74
CA GLY A 179 -25.69 -42.76 -30.78
C GLY A 179 -25.82 -41.93 -29.49
N PHE A 180 -25.13 -40.79 -29.36
CA PHE A 180 -25.27 -39.88 -28.22
C PHE A 180 -25.66 -38.46 -28.66
N TYR A 181 -26.39 -37.76 -27.80
CA TYR A 181 -26.83 -36.38 -28.03
C TYR A 181 -27.05 -35.62 -26.72
N GLY A 182 -27.47 -34.35 -26.84
CA GLY A 182 -27.74 -33.47 -25.70
C GLY A 182 -26.49 -32.81 -25.15
N GLN A 183 -26.62 -32.18 -23.99
CA GLN A 183 -25.51 -31.49 -23.33
C GLN A 183 -24.52 -32.52 -22.75
N ASN A 184 -23.23 -32.30 -22.99
CA ASN A 184 -22.16 -33.25 -22.65
C ASN A 184 -22.39 -34.68 -23.20
N CYS A 185 -23.23 -34.84 -24.23
CA CYS A 185 -23.53 -36.13 -24.87
C CYS A 185 -24.02 -37.21 -23.91
N THR A 186 -24.79 -36.82 -22.89
CA THR A 186 -25.24 -37.73 -21.82
C THR A 186 -26.49 -38.53 -22.18
N HIS A 187 -27.17 -38.19 -23.28
CA HIS A 187 -28.37 -38.90 -23.72
C HIS A 187 -28.01 -39.87 -24.83
N MET A 188 -28.48 -41.10 -24.73
CA MET A 188 -28.32 -42.12 -25.77
C MET A 188 -29.53 -42.09 -26.70
N CYS A 189 -29.30 -42.20 -28.00
CA CYS A 189 -30.36 -42.35 -28.98
C CYS A 189 -31.03 -43.71 -28.78
N ASP A 190 -32.27 -43.74 -28.32
CA ASP A 190 -33.13 -44.93 -28.35
C ASP A 190 -33.65 -45.12 -29.79
N CYS A 191 -32.75 -45.51 -30.69
CA CYS A 191 -33.10 -45.90 -32.03
C CYS A 191 -33.79 -47.27 -31.99
N LEU A 192 -35.08 -47.31 -31.66
CA LEU A 192 -35.88 -48.55 -31.68
C LEU A 192 -36.08 -49.11 -33.09
N ASN A 193 -35.62 -48.42 -34.15
CA ASN A 193 -35.63 -48.95 -35.51
C ASN A 193 -34.39 -48.50 -36.30
N ASN A 194 -33.53 -49.46 -36.63
CA ASN A 194 -32.39 -49.31 -37.55
C ASN A 194 -32.85 -48.81 -38.92
N ASN A 195 -32.76 -47.52 -39.21
CA ASN A 195 -32.63 -47.04 -40.58
C ASN A 195 -31.49 -46.03 -40.64
N LYS A 196 -30.41 -46.50 -41.28
CA LYS A 196 -29.17 -45.78 -41.59
C LYS A 196 -29.41 -44.53 -42.42
#